data_AF-A0A0R2KTF3-F1
#
_entry.id   AF-A0A0R2KTF3-F1
#
_cell.length_a   1.000
_cell.length_b   1.000
_cell.length_c   1.000
_cell.angle_alpha   90.00
_cell.angle_beta   90.00
_cell.angle_gamma   90.00
#
_symmetry.space_group_name_H-M   'P 1'
#
loop_
_entity.id
_entity.type
_entity.pdbx_description
1 polymer ?
#
loop_
_entity_poly.entity_id
_entity_poly.type
_entity_poly.pdbx_seq_one_letter_code
_entity_poly.pdbx_strand_id
1 'polypeptide(L)'
;MITCQYCGRHIATDEMNCHHCGAHQERFDVENEKKNCKKCQQEIPVNANFCPYCGQDQAIFVRKTQPEKEVEQDMVDDAQKKQEEIIIQSLADLSKLADDAMLNKKLADQGLLVKKLPKNESKKPGLITSTKLLLKDTFIMDKRMGRADFWWGNLGLLLLILLYACLMGYLLVHFDGGLVMKGSILNATLKWNAAPPPAWFMYFWNFSLWILYPFVSLVRMTAMVRRLHDLERSGLLVILILLMPFFGELVVLLICMAPQKVTNDRYTFKTQRARMLDKYNGK
;
A
#
# COMPACT_ATOMS: atom_id res chain seq x y z
N MET A 1 15.30 -45.56 14.39
CA MET A 1 15.64 -44.12 14.25
C MET A 1 14.40 -43.31 14.57
N ILE A 2 14.56 -42.20 15.28
CA ILE A 2 13.46 -41.33 15.73
C ILE A 2 13.82 -39.88 15.48
N THR A 3 12.85 -39.00 15.59
CA THR A 3 13.02 -37.56 15.33
C THR A 3 13.23 -36.80 16.65
N CYS A 4 14.17 -35.85 16.66
CA CYS A 4 14.37 -34.94 17.78
C CYS A 4 13.14 -34.05 17.98
N GLN A 5 12.68 -33.95 19.23
CA GLN A 5 11.49 -33.18 19.64
C GLN A 5 11.57 -31.68 19.32
N TYR A 6 12.79 -31.14 19.21
CA TYR A 6 13.03 -29.70 19.10
C TYR A 6 13.45 -29.26 17.68
N CYS A 7 14.34 -30.00 17.03
CA CYS A 7 14.93 -29.61 15.74
C CYS A 7 14.44 -30.43 14.55
N GLY A 8 13.69 -31.51 14.77
CA GLY A 8 13.12 -32.31 13.67
C GLY A 8 14.12 -33.23 12.95
N ARG A 9 15.37 -33.35 13.41
CA ARG A 9 16.39 -34.22 12.80
C ARG A 9 16.38 -35.63 13.39
N HIS A 10 16.79 -36.62 12.59
CA HIS A 10 16.87 -38.02 13.03
C HIS A 10 18.04 -38.26 13.99
N ILE A 11 17.76 -39.01 15.05
CA ILE A 11 18.70 -39.44 16.10
C ILE A 11 18.51 -40.94 16.39
N ALA A 12 19.47 -41.53 17.09
CA ALA A 12 19.35 -42.91 17.55
C ALA A 12 18.24 -43.03 18.62
N THR A 13 17.67 -44.23 18.76
CA THR A 13 16.48 -44.48 19.60
C THR A 13 16.73 -44.27 21.10
N ASP A 14 17.94 -44.59 21.53
CA ASP A 14 18.48 -44.55 22.89
C ASP A 14 19.17 -43.23 23.24
N GLU A 15 19.28 -42.31 22.29
CA GLU A 15 20.04 -41.06 22.47
C GLU A 15 19.23 -40.02 23.26
N MET A 16 19.66 -39.71 24.49
CA MET A 16 18.98 -38.73 25.36
C MET A 16 19.20 -37.28 24.92
N ASN A 17 20.34 -36.98 24.27
CA ASN A 17 20.68 -35.63 23.83
C ASN A 17 20.89 -35.62 22.32
N CYS A 18 20.29 -34.66 21.63
CA CYS A 18 20.46 -34.57 20.18
C CYS A 18 21.85 -34.05 19.81
N HIS A 19 22.66 -34.82 19.06
CA HIS A 19 23.98 -34.37 18.57
C HIS A 19 23.94 -33.10 17.68
N HIS A 20 22.79 -32.72 17.14
CA HIS A 20 22.66 -31.57 16.23
C HIS A 20 22.23 -30.27 16.91
N CYS A 21 21.32 -30.33 17.89
CA CYS A 21 20.82 -29.13 18.57
C CYS A 21 21.14 -29.10 20.07
N GLY A 22 21.79 -30.14 20.61
CA GLY A 22 22.15 -30.25 22.02
C GLY A 22 20.98 -30.45 22.99
N ALA A 23 19.74 -30.55 22.49
CA ALA A 23 18.55 -30.61 23.34
C ALA A 23 18.35 -32.00 23.95
N HIS A 24 18.09 -32.02 25.26
CA HIS A 24 17.68 -33.21 26.01
C HIS A 24 16.26 -33.64 25.60
N GLN A 25 16.04 -34.94 25.46
CA GLN A 25 14.82 -35.52 24.94
C GLN A 25 13.90 -35.96 26.08
N GLU A 26 12.82 -35.22 26.32
CA GLU A 26 11.85 -35.44 27.41
C GLU A 26 10.97 -36.69 27.23
N ARG A 27 11.24 -37.53 26.22
CA ARG A 27 10.43 -38.74 25.95
C ARG A 27 10.68 -39.87 26.96
N PHE A 28 11.78 -39.80 27.68
CA PHE A 28 12.18 -40.80 28.66
C PHE A 28 11.66 -40.47 30.06
N ASP A 29 11.24 -39.22 30.27
CA ASP A 29 10.76 -38.73 31.56
C ASP A 29 9.29 -39.13 31.74
N VAL A 30 9.04 -39.94 32.76
CA VAL A 30 7.69 -40.45 33.07
C VAL A 30 6.81 -39.37 33.70
N GLU A 31 7.42 -38.34 34.29
CA GLU A 31 6.74 -37.27 35.02
C GLU A 31 6.20 -36.15 34.13
N ASN A 32 6.61 -36.09 32.85
CA ASN A 32 6.20 -35.01 31.96
C ASN A 32 4.79 -35.21 31.41
N GLU A 33 4.01 -34.12 31.41
CA GLU A 33 2.69 -34.09 30.77
C GLU A 33 2.80 -34.40 29.27
N LYS A 34 1.86 -35.21 28.77
CA LYS A 34 1.81 -35.67 27.38
C LYS A 34 0.58 -35.13 26.66
N LYS A 35 0.75 -34.85 25.37
CA LYS A 35 -0.31 -34.51 24.40
C LYS A 35 -0.32 -35.53 23.27
N ASN A 36 -1.44 -35.65 22.55
CA ASN A 36 -1.50 -36.51 21.38
C ASN A 36 -0.94 -35.79 20.14
N CYS A 37 -0.16 -36.52 19.33
CA CYS A 37 0.31 -36.02 18.05
C CYS A 37 -0.85 -35.77 17.07
N LYS A 38 -0.86 -34.62 16.39
CA LYS A 38 -1.92 -34.25 15.44
C LYS A 38 -2.04 -35.15 14.21
N LYS A 39 -0.99 -35.92 13.88
CA LYS A 39 -0.94 -36.79 12.69
C LYS A 39 -1.05 -38.28 13.04
N CYS A 40 -0.19 -38.78 13.92
CA CYS A 40 -0.15 -40.20 14.26
C CYS A 40 -0.85 -40.55 15.57
N GLN A 41 -1.37 -39.57 16.31
CA GLN A 41 -2.11 -39.73 17.57
C GLN A 41 -1.35 -40.39 18.72
N GLN A 42 -0.07 -40.71 18.56
CA GLN A 42 0.79 -41.17 19.65
C GLN A 42 1.03 -40.07 20.69
N GLU A 43 1.16 -40.47 21.94
CA GLU A 43 1.48 -39.58 23.06
C GLU A 43 2.90 -39.04 22.94
N ILE A 44 3.04 -37.72 23.00
CA ILE A 44 4.30 -36.99 22.91
C ILE A 44 4.35 -35.93 24.02
N PRO A 45 5.54 -35.50 24.47
CA PRO A 45 5.65 -34.43 25.47
C PRO A 45 4.95 -33.13 25.02
N VAL A 46 4.32 -32.42 25.95
CA VAL A 46 3.58 -31.18 25.64
C VAL A 46 4.48 -30.13 24.98
N ASN A 47 5.76 -30.06 25.36
CA ASN A 47 6.75 -29.12 24.83
C ASN A 47 7.38 -29.55 23.50
N ALA A 48 7.03 -30.71 22.95
CA ALA A 48 7.58 -31.16 21.68
C ALA A 48 7.07 -30.31 20.50
N ASN A 49 8.01 -29.71 19.74
CA ASN A 49 7.75 -29.03 18.47
C ASN A 49 7.52 -30.03 17.34
N PHE A 50 8.27 -31.14 17.34
CA PHE A 50 8.15 -32.22 16.35
C PHE A 50 7.75 -33.53 17.04
N CYS A 51 6.91 -34.32 16.37
CA CYS A 51 6.59 -35.67 16.85
C CYS A 51 7.80 -36.60 16.68
N PRO A 52 8.29 -37.28 17.74
CA PRO A 52 9.44 -38.19 17.66
C PRO A 52 9.24 -39.40 16.76
N TYR A 53 7.99 -39.82 16.59
CA TYR A 53 7.65 -41.06 15.90
C TYR A 53 7.31 -40.83 14.42
N CYS A 54 6.60 -39.75 14.10
CA CYS A 54 6.17 -39.46 12.72
C CYS A 54 6.86 -38.23 12.10
N GLY A 55 7.69 -37.51 12.84
CA GLY A 55 8.43 -36.33 12.39
C GLY A 55 7.60 -35.08 12.09
N GLN A 56 6.29 -35.11 12.35
CA GLN A 56 5.38 -34.01 12.01
C GLN A 56 5.57 -32.83 12.95
N ASP A 57 5.68 -31.62 12.39
CA ASP A 57 5.62 -30.35 13.12
C ASP A 57 4.26 -30.18 13.81
N GLN A 58 4.27 -29.89 15.10
CA GLN A 58 3.10 -29.72 15.96
C GLN A 58 2.68 -28.25 16.10
N ALA A 59 3.47 -27.30 15.59
CA ALA A 59 3.10 -25.88 15.53
C ALA A 59 2.03 -25.63 14.46
N ILE A 60 0.91 -25.01 14.84
CA ILE A 60 -0.08 -24.53 13.86
C ILE A 60 0.31 -23.11 13.49
N PHE A 61 0.79 -22.91 12.27
CA PHE A 61 0.63 -21.62 11.60
C PHE A 61 -0.68 -21.66 10.83
N VAL A 62 -1.76 -21.08 11.38
CA VAL A 62 -2.93 -20.78 10.57
C VAL A 62 -2.55 -19.62 9.65
N ARG A 63 -1.89 -19.92 8.52
CA ARG A 63 -2.03 -19.05 7.36
C ARG A 63 -3.43 -19.32 6.83
N LYS A 64 -4.36 -18.39 7.07
CA LYS A 64 -5.60 -18.33 6.29
C LYS A 64 -5.23 -18.05 4.83
N THR A 65 -4.92 -19.08 4.07
CA THR A 65 -5.10 -19.05 2.61
C THR A 65 -6.59 -19.15 2.40
N GLN A 66 -7.26 -18.04 2.08
CA GLN A 66 -8.65 -18.07 1.65
C GLN A 66 -8.73 -18.93 0.38
N PRO A 67 -9.52 -20.02 0.36
CA PRO A 67 -9.90 -20.66 -0.88
C PRO A 67 -11.05 -19.87 -1.50
N GLU A 68 -10.90 -19.56 -2.78
CA GLU A 68 -11.92 -19.01 -3.68
C GLU A 68 -12.96 -20.11 -3.95
N LYS A 69 -14.22 -19.94 -3.52
CA LYS A 69 -15.40 -20.65 -4.06
C LYS A 69 -16.71 -19.87 -3.87
N GLU A 70 -17.32 -19.61 -5.03
CA GLU A 70 -18.72 -19.76 -5.44
C GLU A 70 -19.87 -19.75 -4.41
N VAL A 71 -20.91 -19.03 -4.82
CA VAL A 71 -22.21 -18.78 -4.19
C VAL A 71 -23.05 -20.05 -4.16
N GLU A 72 -23.61 -20.39 -2.99
CA GLU A 72 -24.99 -20.89 -2.86
C GLU A 72 -25.46 -20.82 -1.40
N GLN A 73 -26.73 -20.41 -1.24
CA GLN A 73 -27.43 -20.18 0.02
C GLN A 73 -28.05 -21.49 0.52
N ASP A 74 -28.03 -21.74 1.85
CA ASP A 74 -29.24 -21.81 2.69
C ASP A 74 -29.00 -22.47 4.07
N MET A 75 -29.43 -21.72 5.09
CA MET A 75 -30.13 -22.10 6.34
C MET A 75 -29.41 -22.91 7.45
N VAL A 76 -29.19 -22.28 8.62
CA VAL A 76 -29.92 -22.45 9.92
C VAL A 76 -29.33 -23.60 10.76
N ASP A 77 -29.01 -23.55 12.05
CA ASP A 77 -28.90 -22.57 13.13
C ASP A 77 -28.03 -23.29 14.19
N ASP A 78 -27.16 -22.59 14.93
CA ASP A 78 -27.31 -22.48 16.39
C ASP A 78 -26.12 -21.79 17.09
N ALA A 79 -26.52 -20.77 17.86
CA ALA A 79 -25.96 -20.31 19.11
C ALA A 79 -24.56 -19.65 19.19
N GLN A 80 -24.63 -18.31 19.11
CA GLN A 80 -24.10 -17.34 20.10
C GLN A 80 -22.61 -16.95 20.09
N LYS A 81 -22.33 -15.73 19.60
CA LYS A 81 -21.91 -14.59 20.47
C LYS A 81 -21.86 -13.24 19.71
N LYS A 82 -22.92 -12.46 19.95
CA LYS A 82 -23.00 -11.00 20.14
C LYS A 82 -21.72 -10.17 19.94
N GLN A 83 -21.71 -9.28 18.95
CA GLN A 83 -21.07 -7.96 19.04
C GLN A 83 -21.71 -6.99 18.03
N GLU A 84 -22.30 -5.93 18.58
CA GLU A 84 -23.11 -4.89 17.94
C GLU A 84 -22.34 -4.02 16.93
N GLU A 85 -22.95 -3.80 15.78
CA GLU A 85 -22.71 -2.64 14.93
C GLU A 85 -23.34 -1.40 15.58
N ILE A 86 -22.52 -0.44 15.97
CA ILE A 86 -22.97 0.93 16.27
C ILE A 86 -22.48 1.83 15.14
N ILE A 87 -23.40 2.17 14.25
CA ILE A 87 -23.26 3.21 13.22
C ILE A 87 -23.43 4.57 13.90
N ILE A 88 -22.44 5.46 13.83
CA ILE A 88 -22.64 6.88 14.17
C ILE A 88 -22.01 7.76 13.08
N GLN A 89 -22.91 8.34 12.27
CA GLN A 89 -22.75 9.62 11.61
C GLN A 89 -22.76 10.75 12.67
N SER A 90 -21.87 11.73 12.49
CA SER A 90 -21.84 13.07 13.09
C SER A 90 -21.00 13.32 14.36
N LEU A 91 -20.22 14.41 14.27
CA LEU A 91 -19.83 15.40 15.30
C LEU A 91 -19.25 14.95 16.67
N ALA A 92 -18.86 13.69 16.83
CA ALA A 92 -18.21 13.18 18.06
C ALA A 92 -16.68 13.01 17.94
N ASP A 93 -16.04 13.55 16.90
CA ASP A 93 -14.62 13.26 16.59
C ASP A 93 -13.60 14.11 17.36
N LEU A 94 -14.02 14.92 18.35
CA LEU A 94 -13.09 15.66 19.21
C LEU A 94 -12.67 14.86 20.46
N SER A 95 -13.50 13.94 20.96
CA SER A 95 -13.24 13.15 22.19
C SER A 95 -12.37 11.91 21.93
N LYS A 96 -12.35 11.39 20.69
CA LYS A 96 -11.54 10.21 20.32
C LYS A 96 -10.03 10.46 20.27
N LEU A 97 -9.58 11.71 20.38
CA LEU A 97 -8.17 12.03 20.59
C LEU A 97 -7.68 11.62 22.00
N ALA A 98 -8.59 11.49 22.98
CA ALA A 98 -8.29 11.02 24.33
C ALA A 98 -8.24 9.48 24.41
N ASP A 99 -9.01 8.78 23.58
CA ASP A 99 -9.10 7.31 23.59
C ASP A 99 -7.87 6.62 23.00
N ASP A 100 -7.20 7.27 22.04
CA ASP A 100 -5.97 6.73 21.43
C ASP A 100 -4.84 6.54 22.45
N ALA A 101 -4.70 7.43 23.45
CA ALA A 101 -3.63 7.33 24.45
C ALA A 101 -3.88 6.19 25.46
N MET A 102 -5.14 6.03 25.88
CA MET A 102 -5.54 5.01 26.86
C MET A 102 -5.55 3.60 26.25
N LEU A 103 -5.94 3.48 24.98
CA LEU A 103 -5.92 2.23 24.21
C LEU A 103 -4.48 1.78 23.91
N ASN A 104 -3.60 2.69 23.48
CA ASN A 104 -2.19 2.39 23.25
C ASN A 104 -1.47 1.98 24.55
N LYS A 105 -1.85 2.57 25.69
CA LYS A 105 -1.32 2.16 27.00
C LYS A 105 -1.76 0.73 27.35
N LYS A 106 -3.05 0.40 27.21
CA LYS A 106 -3.56 -0.97 27.44
C LYS A 106 -2.93 -2.03 26.51
N LEU A 107 -2.66 -1.67 25.25
CA LEU A 107 -2.03 -2.58 24.28
C LEU A 107 -0.52 -2.73 24.53
N ALA A 108 0.16 -1.66 24.96
CA ALA A 108 1.54 -1.71 25.40
C ALA A 108 1.72 -2.57 26.67
N ASP A 109 0.79 -2.47 27.63
CA ASP A 109 0.74 -3.31 28.84
C ASP A 109 0.53 -4.81 28.49
N GLN A 110 -0.06 -5.11 27.34
CA GLN A 110 -0.23 -6.47 26.80
C GLN A 110 0.95 -6.92 25.90
N GLY A 111 2.03 -6.13 25.80
CA GLY A 111 3.18 -6.44 24.95
C GLY A 111 2.91 -6.34 23.44
N LEU A 112 1.76 -5.82 23.04
CA LEU A 112 1.36 -5.64 21.64
C LEU A 112 1.80 -4.25 21.14
N LEU A 113 2.84 -4.22 20.31
CA LEU A 113 3.27 -3.01 19.62
C LEU A 113 2.22 -2.59 18.58
N VAL A 114 1.39 -1.61 18.93
CA VAL A 114 0.47 -0.97 17.97
C VAL A 114 1.27 -0.07 17.04
N LYS A 115 1.65 -0.58 15.88
CA LYS A 115 2.34 0.20 14.85
C LYS A 115 1.34 1.13 14.16
N LYS A 116 1.15 2.34 14.70
CA LYS A 116 0.30 3.36 14.08
C LYS A 116 0.99 3.91 12.82
N LEU A 117 0.45 3.60 11.65
CA LEU A 117 0.87 4.24 10.40
C LEU A 117 0.40 5.71 10.40
N PRO A 118 1.29 6.67 10.03
CA PRO A 118 0.88 8.07 9.92
C PRO A 118 -0.13 8.25 8.78
N LYS A 119 -0.92 9.33 8.82
CA LYS A 119 -1.91 9.61 7.78
C LYS A 119 -1.29 9.98 6.42
N ASN A 120 -0.08 10.52 6.44
CA ASN A 120 0.62 11.03 5.26
C ASN A 120 2.13 10.71 5.36
N GLU A 121 2.82 10.74 4.21
CA GLU A 121 4.28 10.55 4.15
C GLU A 121 4.98 11.82 4.62
N SER A 122 4.44 12.97 4.23
CA SER A 122 4.90 14.25 4.73
C SER A 122 4.28 14.55 6.11
N LYS A 123 5.08 15.15 7.00
CA LYS A 123 4.58 15.65 8.30
C LYS A 123 3.58 16.80 8.12
N LYS A 124 3.81 17.63 7.11
CA LYS A 124 2.97 18.80 6.74
C LYS A 124 2.69 18.74 5.24
N PRO A 125 1.59 18.11 4.82
CA PRO A 125 1.21 18.06 3.40
C PRO A 125 0.86 19.46 2.91
N GLY A 126 1.26 19.77 1.68
CA GLY A 126 1.06 21.07 1.07
C GLY A 126 1.53 21.07 -0.38
N LEU A 127 1.17 22.10 -1.12
CA LEU A 127 1.35 22.16 -2.57
C LEU A 127 2.78 21.80 -3.01
N ILE A 128 3.78 22.52 -2.49
CA ILE A 128 5.18 22.33 -2.90
C ILE A 128 5.73 20.99 -2.41
N THR A 129 5.51 20.66 -1.13
CA THR A 129 6.06 19.45 -0.51
C THR A 129 5.51 18.18 -1.16
N SER A 130 4.21 18.14 -1.40
CA SER A 130 3.54 16.97 -1.96
C SER A 130 3.78 16.84 -3.46
N THR A 131 3.87 17.94 -4.22
CA THR A 131 4.26 17.87 -5.65
C THR A 131 5.72 17.46 -5.82
N LYS A 132 6.64 17.96 -4.98
CA LYS A 132 8.03 17.50 -4.97
C LYS A 132 8.12 16.01 -4.66
N LEU A 133 7.33 15.53 -3.70
CA LEU A 133 7.28 14.11 -3.34
C LEU A 133 6.77 13.26 -4.52
N LEU A 134 5.70 13.71 -5.18
CA LEU A 134 5.09 13.06 -6.33
C LEU A 134 6.09 12.93 -7.50
N LEU A 135 6.85 13.99 -7.81
CA LEU A 135 7.90 13.96 -8.84
C LEU A 135 9.11 13.11 -8.44
N LYS A 136 9.55 13.18 -7.18
CA LYS A 136 10.69 12.40 -6.67
C LYS A 136 10.45 10.90 -6.79
N ASP A 137 9.21 10.46 -6.59
CA ASP A 137 8.85 9.06 -6.53
C ASP A 137 8.12 8.56 -7.77
N THR A 138 8.32 9.21 -8.91
CA THR A 138 7.62 8.90 -10.17
C THR A 138 7.70 7.42 -10.57
N PHE A 139 8.81 6.74 -10.26
CA PHE A 139 9.04 5.34 -10.62
C PHE A 139 8.98 4.38 -9.41
N ILE A 140 8.50 4.85 -8.25
CA ILE A 140 8.47 4.06 -7.01
C ILE A 140 7.02 3.70 -6.70
N MET A 141 6.63 2.45 -7.00
CA MET A 141 5.25 1.96 -6.83
C MET A 141 5.02 1.15 -5.53
N ASP A 142 6.08 0.75 -4.84
CA ASP A 142 6.05 -0.22 -3.72
C ASP A 142 5.71 0.40 -2.35
N LYS A 143 5.37 1.70 -2.32
CA LYS A 143 5.00 2.44 -1.10
C LYS A 143 3.62 3.07 -1.18
N ARG A 144 3.07 3.44 -0.02
CA ARG A 144 1.77 4.14 0.11
C ARG A 144 1.90 5.64 -0.20
N MET A 145 0.77 6.29 -0.47
CA MET A 145 0.64 7.74 -0.52
C MET A 145 -0.60 8.18 0.26
N GLY A 146 -0.39 9.08 1.22
CA GLY A 146 -1.47 9.60 2.07
C GLY A 146 -2.44 10.46 1.28
N ARG A 147 -3.65 10.63 1.80
CA ARG A 147 -4.73 11.34 1.10
C ARG A 147 -4.35 12.79 0.80
N ALA A 148 -3.80 13.50 1.77
CA ALA A 148 -3.48 14.91 1.59
C ALA A 148 -2.32 15.09 0.61
N ASP A 149 -1.28 14.24 0.73
CA ASP A 149 -0.15 14.26 -0.22
C ASP A 149 -0.60 13.97 -1.65
N PHE A 150 -1.55 13.05 -1.84
CA PHE A 150 -2.11 12.74 -3.14
C PHE A 150 -2.82 13.94 -3.78
N TRP A 151 -3.75 14.58 -3.07
CA TRP A 151 -4.53 15.70 -3.62
C TRP A 151 -3.68 16.95 -3.84
N TRP A 152 -2.83 17.33 -2.88
CA TRP A 152 -1.92 18.46 -3.05
C TRP A 152 -0.89 18.22 -4.16
N GLY A 153 -0.38 16.99 -4.26
CA GLY A 153 0.56 16.61 -5.32
C GLY A 153 -0.05 16.71 -6.71
N ASN A 154 -1.26 16.17 -6.90
CA ASN A 154 -2.00 16.26 -8.16
C ASN A 154 -2.39 17.70 -8.50
N LEU A 155 -2.81 18.50 -7.51
CA LEU A 155 -3.12 19.91 -7.71
C LEU A 155 -1.88 20.70 -8.16
N GLY A 156 -0.73 20.51 -7.52
CA GLY A 156 0.49 21.21 -7.95
C GLY A 156 1.01 20.71 -9.29
N LEU A 157 0.83 19.43 -9.63
CA LEU A 157 1.12 18.93 -10.98
C LEU A 157 0.19 19.57 -12.03
N LEU A 158 -1.10 19.73 -11.73
CA LEU A 158 -2.05 20.44 -12.59
C LEU A 158 -1.64 21.89 -12.82
N LEU A 159 -1.23 22.60 -11.76
CA LEU A 159 -0.76 23.99 -11.87
C LEU A 159 0.52 24.09 -12.71
N LEU A 160 1.45 23.14 -12.59
CA LEU A 160 2.65 23.09 -13.44
C LEU A 160 2.31 22.87 -14.92
N ILE A 161 1.35 21.99 -15.21
CA ILE A 161 0.86 21.75 -16.57
C ILE A 161 0.15 22.99 -17.13
N LEU A 162 -0.68 23.66 -16.32
CA LEU A 162 -1.35 24.91 -16.71
C LEU A 162 -0.34 26.02 -16.98
N LEU A 163 0.68 26.17 -16.13
CA LEU A 163 1.75 27.14 -16.32
C LEU A 163 2.54 26.85 -17.60
N TYR A 164 2.89 25.58 -17.85
CA TYR A 164 3.51 25.16 -19.08
C TYR A 164 2.62 25.45 -20.29
N ALA A 165 1.33 25.11 -20.24
CA ALA A 165 0.38 25.37 -21.33
C ALA A 165 0.22 26.86 -21.61
N CYS A 166 0.17 27.71 -20.59
CA CYS A 166 0.13 29.17 -20.74
C CYS A 166 1.42 29.71 -21.36
N LEU A 167 2.59 29.28 -20.87
CA LEU A 167 3.89 29.68 -21.41
C LEU A 167 4.01 29.30 -22.88
N MET A 168 3.67 28.06 -23.18
CA MET A 168 3.73 27.50 -24.51
C MET A 168 2.70 28.20 -25.41
N GLY A 169 1.46 28.39 -24.97
CA GLY A 169 0.44 29.17 -25.71
C GLY A 169 0.88 30.62 -25.98
N TYR A 170 1.54 31.26 -25.02
CA TYR A 170 2.14 32.58 -25.21
C TYR A 170 3.23 32.56 -26.30
N LEU A 171 4.14 31.58 -26.26
CA LEU A 171 5.17 31.42 -27.30
C LEU A 171 4.56 31.18 -28.68
N LEU A 172 3.52 30.34 -28.80
CA LEU A 172 2.78 30.14 -30.05
C LEU A 172 2.24 31.45 -30.61
N VAL A 173 1.71 32.32 -29.76
CA VAL A 173 1.09 33.58 -30.21
C VAL A 173 2.14 34.62 -30.62
N HIS A 174 3.26 34.68 -29.89
CA HIS A 174 4.25 35.74 -30.06
C HIS A 174 5.42 35.39 -30.99
N PHE A 175 5.64 34.12 -31.34
CA PHE A 175 6.84 33.72 -32.07
C PHE A 175 6.77 33.92 -33.59
N ASP A 176 5.61 33.77 -34.25
CA ASP A 176 5.32 34.38 -35.57
C ASP A 176 3.88 34.07 -36.03
N GLY A 177 2.93 35.00 -35.83
CA GLY A 177 1.60 34.92 -36.45
C GLY A 177 0.38 34.64 -35.54
N GLY A 178 0.52 34.67 -34.22
CA GLY A 178 -0.64 34.61 -33.34
C GLY A 178 -1.53 35.85 -33.39
N LEU A 179 -2.62 35.80 -32.64
CA LEU A 179 -3.61 36.86 -32.44
C LEU A 179 -2.93 38.21 -32.11
N VAL A 180 -2.70 39.06 -33.12
CA VAL A 180 -2.14 40.39 -32.88
C VAL A 180 -3.30 41.34 -32.64
N MET A 181 -3.39 41.88 -31.43
CA MET A 181 -4.21 43.07 -31.16
C MET A 181 -3.62 44.24 -31.95
N LYS A 182 -4.10 44.46 -33.18
CA LYS A 182 -3.77 45.64 -33.98
C LYS A 182 -4.87 46.69 -33.78
N GLY A 183 -4.49 47.82 -33.19
CA GLY A 183 -5.35 48.97 -32.92
C GLY A 183 -5.10 49.59 -31.54
N SER A 184 -5.54 50.84 -31.35
CA SER A 184 -5.60 51.46 -30.02
C SER A 184 -6.69 50.81 -29.16
N ILE A 185 -6.62 50.97 -27.83
CA ILE A 185 -7.51 50.34 -26.82
C ILE A 185 -9.01 50.45 -27.16
N LEU A 186 -9.42 51.47 -27.92
CA LEU A 186 -10.81 51.74 -28.31
C LEU A 186 -11.26 51.00 -29.59
N ASN A 187 -10.34 50.61 -30.48
CA ASN A 187 -10.62 50.03 -31.80
C ASN A 187 -9.76 48.79 -32.08
N ALA A 188 -9.51 47.96 -31.06
CA ALA A 188 -8.74 46.75 -31.23
C ALA A 188 -9.57 45.71 -32.00
N THR A 189 -9.25 45.51 -33.28
CA THR A 189 -9.82 44.41 -34.06
C THR A 189 -8.94 43.17 -33.94
N LEU A 190 -9.53 42.06 -33.51
CA LEU A 190 -8.90 40.74 -33.50
C LEU A 190 -8.65 40.31 -34.96
N LYS A 191 -7.41 40.45 -35.46
CA LYS A 191 -7.03 39.98 -36.78
C LYS A 191 -5.99 38.88 -36.63
N TRP A 192 -6.28 37.72 -37.21
CA TRP A 192 -5.32 36.63 -37.34
C TRP A 192 -4.24 37.05 -38.34
N ASN A 193 -2.97 37.08 -37.93
CA ASN A 193 -1.88 37.11 -38.90
C ASN A 193 -1.82 35.71 -39.54
N ALA A 194 -2.02 35.62 -40.86
CA ALA A 194 -2.14 34.34 -41.56
C ALA A 194 -0.81 33.61 -41.80
N ALA A 195 0.30 34.11 -41.26
CA ALA A 195 1.59 33.42 -41.37
C ALA A 195 1.61 32.26 -40.36
N PRO A 196 1.71 30.99 -40.81
CA PRO A 196 1.87 29.88 -39.88
C PRO A 196 3.21 30.01 -39.14
N PRO A 197 3.30 29.56 -37.87
CA PRO A 197 4.57 29.52 -37.16
C PRO A 197 5.62 28.74 -37.97
N PRO A 198 6.92 29.09 -37.85
CA PRO A 198 7.98 28.35 -38.53
C PRO A 198 7.85 26.85 -38.28
N ALA A 199 8.03 26.03 -39.33
CA ALA A 199 7.82 24.58 -39.23
C ALA A 199 8.62 23.93 -38.08
N TRP A 200 9.86 24.39 -37.86
CA TRP A 200 10.69 23.92 -36.75
C TRP A 200 10.06 24.17 -35.37
N PHE A 201 9.35 25.29 -35.19
CA PHE A 201 8.65 25.61 -33.95
C PHE A 201 7.46 24.67 -33.74
N MET A 202 6.71 24.36 -34.81
CA MET A 202 5.61 23.40 -34.76
C MET A 202 6.10 21.99 -34.43
N TYR A 203 7.24 21.56 -35.00
CA TYR A 203 7.86 20.28 -34.66
C TYR A 203 8.37 20.25 -33.22
N PHE A 204 9.01 21.33 -32.75
CA PHE A 204 9.45 21.45 -31.36
C PHE A 204 8.27 21.40 -30.38
N TRP A 205 7.22 22.18 -30.65
CA TRP A 205 5.96 22.16 -29.91
C TRP A 205 5.40 20.75 -29.81
N ASN A 206 5.21 20.11 -30.96
CA ASN A 206 4.63 18.78 -31.05
C ASN A 206 5.50 17.78 -30.27
N PHE A 207 6.81 17.77 -30.52
CA PHE A 207 7.77 16.91 -29.82
C PHE A 207 7.73 17.10 -28.30
N SER A 208 7.65 18.36 -27.83
CA SER A 208 7.56 18.66 -26.40
C SER A 208 6.29 18.10 -25.76
N LEU A 209 5.15 18.14 -26.46
CA LEU A 209 3.91 17.50 -26.01
C LEU A 209 4.02 15.96 -25.99
N TRP A 210 4.63 15.37 -27.02
CA TRP A 210 4.85 13.91 -27.09
C TRP A 210 5.77 13.38 -26.00
N ILE A 211 6.66 14.20 -25.43
CA ILE A 211 7.49 13.81 -24.28
C ILE A 211 6.79 14.11 -22.96
N LEU A 212 6.24 15.31 -22.82
CA LEU A 212 5.69 15.77 -21.55
C LEU A 212 4.42 15.02 -21.17
N TYR A 213 3.53 14.77 -22.13
CA TYR A 213 2.27 14.06 -21.89
C TYR A 213 2.47 12.66 -21.29
N PRO A 214 3.25 11.73 -21.90
CA PRO A 214 3.45 10.42 -21.31
C PRO A 214 4.18 10.49 -19.98
N PHE A 215 5.15 11.41 -19.81
CA PHE A 215 5.82 11.60 -18.52
C PHE A 215 4.83 11.98 -17.41
N VAL A 216 3.98 12.98 -17.65
CA VAL A 216 2.93 13.40 -16.71
C VAL A 216 1.95 12.27 -16.43
N SER A 217 1.54 11.52 -17.45
CA SER A 217 0.66 10.37 -17.31
C SER A 217 1.27 9.29 -16.43
N LEU A 218 2.56 8.97 -16.61
CA LEU A 218 3.29 8.04 -15.75
C LEU A 218 3.30 8.51 -14.29
N VAL A 219 3.62 9.78 -14.05
CA VAL A 219 3.60 10.37 -12.70
C VAL A 219 2.22 10.19 -12.03
N ARG A 220 1.13 10.46 -12.77
CA ARG A 220 -0.24 10.28 -12.27
C ARG A 220 -0.58 8.81 -12.01
N MET A 221 -0.19 7.91 -12.92
CA MET A 221 -0.41 6.47 -12.75
C MET A 221 0.26 5.95 -11.49
N THR A 222 1.54 6.28 -11.29
CA THR A 222 2.27 5.87 -10.10
C THR A 222 1.63 6.44 -8.83
N ALA A 223 1.18 7.70 -8.84
CA ALA A 223 0.47 8.29 -7.71
C ALA A 223 -0.86 7.57 -7.39
N MET A 224 -1.64 7.21 -8.40
CA MET A 224 -2.90 6.46 -8.24
C MET A 224 -2.64 5.06 -7.67
N VAL A 225 -1.63 4.34 -8.18
CA VAL A 225 -1.22 3.02 -7.66
C VAL A 225 -0.85 3.12 -6.18
N ARG A 226 -0.03 4.10 -5.81
CA ARG A 226 0.38 4.32 -4.42
C ARG A 226 -0.79 4.72 -3.52
N ARG A 227 -1.78 5.45 -4.05
CA ARG A 227 -3.00 5.79 -3.33
C ARG A 227 -3.89 4.56 -3.12
N LEU A 228 -4.00 3.68 -4.10
CA LEU A 228 -4.71 2.40 -3.97
C LEU A 228 -4.03 1.45 -2.99
N HIS A 229 -2.70 1.46 -2.91
CA HIS A 229 -1.98 0.75 -1.85
C HIS A 229 -2.32 1.28 -0.45
N ASP A 230 -2.69 2.56 -0.30
CA ASP A 230 -3.19 3.13 0.95
C ASP A 230 -4.65 2.73 1.28
N LEU A 231 -5.39 2.29 0.26
CA LEU A 231 -6.73 1.68 0.39
C LEU A 231 -6.67 0.15 0.47
N GLU A 232 -5.46 -0.43 0.45
CA GLU A 232 -5.17 -1.87 0.44
C GLU A 232 -5.79 -2.62 -0.74
N ARG A 233 -6.00 -1.90 -1.84
CA ARG A 233 -6.42 -2.45 -3.12
C ARG A 233 -5.19 -2.74 -3.99
N SER A 234 -5.32 -3.67 -4.93
CA SER A 234 -4.23 -3.99 -5.85
C SER A 234 -3.97 -2.81 -6.80
N GLY A 235 -2.70 -2.47 -7.02
CA GLY A 235 -2.30 -1.47 -8.01
C GLY A 235 -2.69 -1.84 -9.45
N LEU A 236 -2.86 -3.13 -9.73
CA LEU A 236 -3.35 -3.65 -11.01
C LEU A 236 -4.74 -3.10 -11.40
N LEU A 237 -5.57 -2.73 -10.42
CA LEU A 237 -6.85 -2.10 -10.68
C LEU A 237 -6.71 -0.77 -11.44
N VAL A 238 -5.62 -0.01 -11.21
CA VAL A 238 -5.37 1.21 -12.00
C VAL A 238 -5.21 0.87 -13.46
N ILE A 239 -4.37 -0.12 -13.76
CA ILE A 239 -4.03 -0.50 -15.14
C ILE A 239 -5.26 -1.03 -15.87
N LEU A 240 -6.07 -1.87 -15.20
CA LEU A 240 -7.30 -2.41 -15.77
C LEU A 240 -8.33 -1.31 -16.05
N ILE A 241 -8.52 -0.39 -15.10
CA ILE A 241 -9.52 0.67 -15.21
C ILE A 241 -9.09 1.73 -16.25
N LEU A 242 -7.79 2.01 -16.36
CA LEU A 242 -7.29 2.97 -17.35
C LEU A 242 -7.39 2.51 -18.80
N LEU A 243 -7.62 1.21 -19.04
CA LEU A 243 -7.87 0.70 -20.38
C LEU A 243 -9.16 1.31 -20.98
N MET A 244 -10.10 1.76 -20.13
CA MET A 244 -11.23 2.57 -20.58
C MET A 244 -10.81 4.04 -20.67
N PRO A 245 -10.70 4.61 -21.89
CA PRO A 245 -10.38 6.01 -22.05
C PRO A 245 -11.48 6.88 -21.43
N PHE A 246 -11.08 8.01 -20.84
CA PHE A 246 -11.93 9.01 -20.17
C PHE A 246 -12.64 8.53 -18.89
N PHE A 247 -13.42 7.45 -18.94
CA PHE A 247 -14.19 6.97 -17.79
C PHE A 247 -13.30 6.35 -16.71
N GLY A 248 -12.21 5.67 -17.12
CA GLY A 248 -11.33 4.99 -16.19
C GLY A 248 -10.69 5.94 -15.17
N GLU A 249 -10.18 7.08 -15.63
CA GLU A 249 -9.53 8.06 -14.77
C GLU A 249 -10.48 8.64 -13.71
N LEU A 250 -11.73 8.93 -14.11
CA LEU A 250 -12.73 9.47 -13.21
C LEU A 250 -13.11 8.47 -12.11
N VAL A 251 -13.30 7.20 -12.47
CA VAL A 251 -13.60 6.12 -11.51
C VAL A 251 -12.44 5.94 -10.52
N VAL A 252 -11.19 5.92 -10.99
CA VAL A 252 -10.01 5.81 -10.12
C VAL A 252 -9.91 7.02 -9.18
N LEU A 253 -10.16 8.23 -9.67
CA LEU A 253 -10.16 9.44 -8.85
C LEU A 253 -11.23 9.39 -7.74
N LEU A 254 -12.44 8.91 -8.05
CA LEU A 254 -13.50 8.73 -7.05
C LEU A 254 -13.09 7.70 -5.99
N ILE A 255 -12.52 6.57 -6.40
CA ILE A 255 -11.99 5.57 -5.45
C ILE A 255 -10.89 6.18 -4.57
N CYS A 256 -10.02 7.02 -5.12
CA CYS A 256 -8.93 7.68 -4.40
C CYS A 256 -9.41 8.68 -3.31
N MET A 257 -10.68 9.11 -3.34
CA MET A 257 -11.29 9.94 -2.29
C MET A 257 -11.57 9.18 -1.00
N ALA A 258 -11.64 7.84 -1.07
CA ALA A 258 -11.93 6.99 0.08
C ALA A 258 -10.91 7.20 1.21
N PRO A 259 -11.31 7.01 2.49
CA PRO A 259 -10.42 7.10 3.63
C PRO A 259 -9.36 5.99 3.60
N GLN A 260 -8.21 6.26 4.21
CA GLN A 260 -7.12 5.30 4.38
C GLN A 260 -7.61 4.04 5.11
N LYS A 261 -7.16 2.86 4.64
CA LYS A 261 -7.40 1.57 5.30
C LYS A 261 -6.07 0.97 5.74
N VAL A 262 -6.03 0.53 6.99
CA VAL A 262 -4.85 -0.09 7.62
C VAL A 262 -5.30 -1.39 8.29
N THR A 263 -5.64 -2.39 7.49
CA THR A 263 -5.92 -3.75 8.00
C THR A 263 -4.79 -4.71 7.65
N ASN A 264 -4.00 -4.42 6.61
CA ASN A 264 -2.89 -5.22 6.14
C ASN A 264 -1.61 -4.40 5.96
N ASP A 265 -0.57 -4.68 6.73
CA ASP A 265 0.73 -3.99 6.71
C ASP A 265 1.62 -4.30 5.49
N ARG A 266 1.03 -4.79 4.39
CA ARG A 266 1.73 -5.13 3.13
C ARG A 266 2.54 -3.95 2.58
N TYR A 267 1.97 -2.75 2.58
CA TYR A 267 2.62 -1.51 2.11
C TYR A 267 2.83 -0.54 3.26
N THR A 268 3.86 0.30 3.18
CA THR A 268 4.10 1.40 4.15
C THR A 268 4.56 2.65 3.39
N PHE A 269 4.85 3.75 4.08
CA PHE A 269 5.49 4.93 3.45
C PHE A 269 6.97 4.73 3.12
N LYS A 270 7.58 3.64 3.58
CA LYS A 270 8.93 3.23 3.18
C LYS A 270 8.89 2.25 2.02
N THR A 271 9.89 2.34 1.14
CA THR A 271 10.10 1.35 0.08
C THR A 271 10.38 -0.03 0.69
N GLN A 272 10.07 -1.08 -0.06
CA GLN A 272 10.37 -2.46 0.32
C GLN A 272 11.87 -2.65 0.58
N ARG A 273 12.74 -2.05 -0.25
CA ARG A 273 14.19 -2.06 -0.03
C ARG A 273 14.56 -1.43 1.31
N ALA A 274 14.03 -0.25 1.63
CA ALA A 274 14.30 0.40 2.91
C ALA A 274 13.81 -0.44 4.10
N ARG A 275 12.65 -1.08 3.97
CA ARG A 275 12.12 -2.01 4.99
C ARG A 275 13.01 -3.23 5.21
N MET A 276 13.55 -3.81 4.14
CA MET A 276 14.46 -4.95 4.24
C MET A 276 15.78 -4.55 4.93
N LEU A 277 16.29 -3.35 4.64
CA LEU A 277 17.48 -2.81 5.30
C LEU A 277 17.24 -2.52 6.79
N ASP A 278 16.09 -1.96 7.15
CA ASP A 278 15.73 -1.72 8.55
C ASP A 278 15.67 -3.05 9.33
N LYS A 279 15.05 -4.08 8.74
CA LYS A 279 14.98 -5.42 9.32
C LYS A 279 16.36 -6.06 9.51
N TYR A 280 17.26 -5.89 8.55
CA TYR A 280 18.64 -6.39 8.66
C TYR A 280 19.43 -5.67 9.75
N ASN A 281 19.20 -4.36 9.90
CA ASN A 281 19.86 -3.52 10.89
C ASN A 281 19.22 -3.58 12.29
N GLY A 282 18.20 -4.41 12.49
CA GLY A 282 17.48 -4.53 13.78
C GLY A 282 16.70 -3.26 14.18
N LYS A 283 16.25 -2.46 13.22
CA LYS A 283 15.51 -1.19 13.43
C LYS A 283 14.01 -1.33 13.18
#